data_AF-A0A2T2XE75-F1
#
_entry.id   AF-A0A2T2XE75-F1
#
_cell.length_a   1.000
_cell.length_b   1.000
_cell.length_c   1.000
_cell.angle_alpha   90.00
_cell.angle_beta   90.00
_cell.angle_gamma   90.00
#
_symmetry.space_group_name_H-M   'P 1'
#
loop_
_entity.id
_entity.type
_entity.pdbx_description
1 polymer ?
#
loop_
_entity_poly.entity_id
_entity_poly.type
_entity_poly.pdbx_seq_one_letter_code
_entity_poly.pdbx_strand_id
1 'polypeptide(L)'
;MTRSEIAQKIQQTLVRPDATRDEILQLCDDCIAYQFNGAMIAPIWLPLVVERLKGSGVTICTALGYPMGGMTSLAKAFEVRDVMARGAQQIDFMPAIGFLKSGQYQEFQQDIRTVVDAAEGIPIKVMLEFGMLTADEKIKAAELAIEAGVTYLKNSSGWGQGGQATVEDIRLLSQISQGRALVKASGGIRTWEHAQALVEAGAVLLGTSAGVRIMTDAAGATEDQY
;
A
#
# COMPACT_ATOMS: atom_id res chain seq x y z
N MET A 1 -17.79 12.77 1.93
CA MET A 1 -17.52 11.45 1.33
C MET A 1 -18.48 10.43 1.90
N THR A 2 -19.05 9.57 1.07
CA THR A 2 -19.95 8.48 1.48
C THR A 2 -19.19 7.26 1.98
N ARG A 3 -19.87 6.35 2.69
CA ARG A 3 -19.32 5.05 3.11
C ARG A 3 -18.80 4.23 1.93
N SER A 4 -19.55 4.19 0.83
CA SER A 4 -19.14 3.47 -0.39
C SER A 4 -17.87 4.04 -1.01
N GLU A 5 -17.74 5.37 -1.06
CA GLU A 5 -16.53 6.04 -1.59
C GLU A 5 -15.27 5.70 -0.78
N ILE A 6 -15.37 5.62 0.55
CA ILE A 6 -14.23 5.25 1.41
C ILE A 6 -13.93 3.76 1.30
N ALA A 7 -14.95 2.89 1.27
CA ALA A 7 -14.76 1.45 1.08
C ALA A 7 -13.97 1.14 -0.21
N GLN A 8 -14.31 1.81 -1.31
CA GLN A 8 -13.62 1.70 -2.59
C GLN A 8 -12.18 2.24 -2.61
N LYS A 9 -11.71 2.83 -1.50
CA LYS A 9 -10.32 3.25 -1.31
C LYS A 9 -9.55 2.33 -0.36
N ILE A 10 -10.23 1.47 0.39
CA ILE A 10 -9.60 0.60 1.39
C ILE A 10 -9.02 -0.64 0.71
N GLN A 11 -7.71 -0.85 0.90
CA GLN A 11 -7.05 -2.13 0.70
C GLN A 11 -6.89 -2.80 2.06
N GLN A 12 -7.81 -3.72 2.37
CA GLN A 12 -7.83 -4.44 3.65
C GLN A 12 -6.61 -5.35 3.73
N THR A 13 -5.83 -5.21 4.79
CA THR A 13 -4.45 -5.67 4.84
C THR A 13 -4.23 -6.69 5.95
N LEU A 14 -3.67 -7.85 5.61
CA LEU A 14 -3.14 -8.84 6.55
C LEU A 14 -1.83 -9.43 6.01
N VAL A 15 -0.71 -8.88 6.48
CA VAL A 15 0.65 -9.23 6.05
C VAL A 15 1.56 -9.60 7.22
N ARG A 16 0.98 -9.90 8.39
CA ARG A 16 1.75 -10.42 9.53
C ARG A 16 2.26 -11.83 9.20
N PRO A 17 3.46 -12.21 9.69
CA PRO A 17 4.07 -13.51 9.38
C PRO A 17 3.30 -14.70 9.96
N ASP A 18 2.47 -14.49 11.00
CA ASP A 18 1.68 -15.51 11.67
C ASP A 18 0.21 -15.56 11.20
N ALA A 19 -0.15 -14.80 10.15
CA ALA A 19 -1.50 -14.83 9.58
C ALA A 19 -1.84 -16.25 9.11
N THR A 20 -2.95 -16.79 9.61
CA THR A 20 -3.42 -18.14 9.33
C THR A 20 -4.31 -18.20 8.08
N ARG A 21 -4.52 -19.40 7.57
CA ARG A 21 -5.42 -19.65 6.44
C ARG A 21 -6.83 -19.10 6.69
N ASP A 22 -7.36 -19.31 7.88
CA ASP A 22 -8.74 -18.93 8.22
C ASP A 22 -8.88 -17.41 8.36
N GLU A 23 -7.89 -16.73 8.92
CA GLU A 23 -7.86 -15.26 8.95
C GLU A 23 -7.79 -14.66 7.53
N ILE A 24 -7.06 -15.31 6.61
CA ILE A 24 -6.98 -14.87 5.21
C ILE A 24 -8.31 -15.06 4.48
N LEU A 25 -9.01 -16.17 4.73
CA LEU A 25 -10.36 -16.37 4.21
C LEU A 25 -11.34 -15.33 4.75
N GLN A 26 -11.28 -15.06 6.06
CA GLN A 26 -12.09 -14.01 6.66
C GLN A 26 -11.82 -12.63 6.05
N LEU A 27 -10.54 -12.30 5.80
CA LEU A 27 -10.19 -11.05 5.12
C LEU A 27 -10.81 -10.96 3.72
N CYS A 28 -10.84 -12.08 2.97
CA CYS A 28 -11.49 -12.10 1.66
C CYS A 28 -12.99 -11.85 1.77
N ASP A 29 -13.64 -12.47 2.77
CA ASP A 29 -15.07 -12.34 3.00
C ASP A 29 -15.44 -10.91 3.42
N ASP A 30 -14.61 -10.27 4.26
CA ASP A 30 -14.74 -8.87 4.64
C ASP A 30 -14.61 -7.96 3.40
N CYS A 31 -13.63 -8.21 2.53
CA CYS A 31 -13.46 -7.44 1.30
C CYS A 31 -14.70 -7.52 0.40
N ILE A 32 -15.32 -8.68 0.28
CA ILE A 32 -16.55 -8.87 -0.50
C ILE A 32 -17.71 -8.14 0.17
N ALA A 33 -17.93 -8.37 1.47
CA ALA A 33 -19.08 -7.85 2.21
C ALA A 33 -19.11 -6.32 2.26
N TYR A 34 -17.95 -5.70 2.44
CA TYR A 34 -17.82 -4.24 2.52
C TYR A 34 -17.47 -3.59 1.18
N GLN A 35 -17.32 -4.38 0.10
CA GLN A 35 -16.91 -3.91 -1.22
C GLN A 35 -15.62 -3.07 -1.14
N PHE A 36 -14.60 -3.62 -0.49
CA PHE A 36 -13.30 -2.97 -0.43
C PHE A 36 -12.59 -2.97 -1.78
N ASN A 37 -11.70 -2.01 -1.99
CA ASN A 37 -10.89 -1.90 -3.21
C ASN A 37 -10.08 -3.17 -3.48
N GLY A 38 -9.48 -3.73 -2.43
CA GLY A 38 -8.56 -4.85 -2.57
C GLY A 38 -8.21 -5.57 -1.29
N ALA A 39 -7.73 -6.80 -1.44
CA ALA A 39 -7.16 -7.64 -0.40
C ALA A 39 -5.63 -7.59 -0.48
N MET A 40 -4.96 -7.08 0.55
CA MET A 40 -3.50 -7.00 0.64
C MET A 40 -2.97 -8.11 1.56
N ILE A 41 -2.27 -9.08 0.97
CA ILE A 41 -1.83 -10.31 1.63
C ILE A 41 -0.35 -10.62 1.36
N ALA A 42 0.25 -11.46 2.20
CA ALA A 42 1.59 -11.98 1.94
C ALA A 42 1.57 -12.94 0.73
N PRO A 43 2.64 -13.01 -0.10
CA PRO A 43 2.65 -13.77 -1.35
C PRO A 43 2.24 -15.24 -1.24
N ILE A 44 2.53 -15.89 -0.10
CA ILE A 44 2.21 -17.30 0.15
C ILE A 44 0.71 -17.60 0.07
N TRP A 45 -0.14 -16.59 0.27
CA TRP A 45 -1.60 -16.73 0.28
C TRP A 45 -2.25 -16.48 -1.09
N LEU A 46 -1.48 -16.09 -2.11
CA LEU A 46 -2.03 -15.74 -3.44
C LEU A 46 -2.92 -16.84 -4.04
N PRO A 47 -2.53 -18.13 -4.08
CA PRO A 47 -3.39 -19.16 -4.68
C PRO A 47 -4.77 -19.26 -3.99
N LEU A 48 -4.79 -19.18 -2.65
CA LEU A 48 -6.02 -19.22 -1.86
C LEU A 48 -6.91 -18.01 -2.13
N VAL A 49 -6.31 -16.81 -2.16
CA VAL A 49 -7.03 -15.55 -2.34
C VAL A 49 -7.57 -15.40 -3.76
N VAL A 50 -6.80 -15.85 -4.77
CA VAL A 50 -7.25 -15.89 -6.17
C VAL A 50 -8.48 -16.78 -6.34
N GLU A 51 -8.47 -17.95 -5.71
CA GLU A 51 -9.63 -18.85 -5.73
C GLU A 51 -10.83 -18.21 -5.02
N ARG A 52 -10.64 -17.70 -3.79
CA ARG A 52 -11.73 -17.16 -2.96
C ARG A 52 -12.37 -15.90 -3.55
N LEU A 53 -11.58 -15.01 -4.16
CA LEU A 53 -12.06 -13.73 -4.69
C LEU A 53 -12.48 -13.78 -6.16
N LYS A 54 -12.50 -14.95 -6.79
CA LYS A 54 -12.87 -15.11 -8.20
C LYS A 54 -14.25 -14.51 -8.48
N GLY A 55 -14.30 -13.51 -9.36
CA GLY A 55 -15.55 -12.86 -9.77
C GLY A 55 -16.11 -11.83 -8.78
N SER A 56 -15.41 -11.55 -7.67
CA SER A 56 -15.88 -10.57 -6.67
C SER A 56 -15.66 -9.11 -7.06
N GLY A 57 -14.72 -8.84 -7.97
CA GLY A 57 -14.27 -7.48 -8.30
C GLY A 57 -13.27 -6.88 -7.30
N VAL A 58 -12.94 -7.58 -6.21
CA VAL A 58 -11.91 -7.17 -5.25
C VAL A 58 -10.52 -7.35 -5.87
N THR A 59 -9.69 -6.31 -5.82
CA THR A 59 -8.32 -6.35 -6.36
C THR A 59 -7.39 -7.17 -5.47
N ILE A 60 -6.66 -8.13 -6.03
CA ILE A 60 -5.70 -8.96 -5.31
C ILE A 60 -4.35 -8.25 -5.25
N CYS A 61 -3.92 -7.87 -4.06
CA CYS A 61 -2.68 -7.13 -3.83
C CYS A 61 -1.70 -7.95 -2.97
N THR A 62 -0.40 -7.75 -3.19
CA THR A 62 0.63 -8.35 -2.33
C THR A 62 1.78 -7.39 -2.05
N ALA A 63 2.66 -7.76 -1.11
CA ALA A 63 3.81 -6.98 -0.69
C ALA A 63 5.12 -7.76 -0.82
N LEU A 64 6.16 -7.13 -1.35
CA LEU A 64 7.49 -7.71 -1.58
C LEU A 64 8.59 -7.00 -0.79
N GLY A 65 9.63 -7.74 -0.42
CA GLY A 65 10.76 -7.21 0.36
C GLY A 65 10.35 -6.63 1.70
N TYR A 66 9.17 -6.96 2.18
CA TYR A 66 8.55 -6.32 3.31
C TYR A 66 8.98 -6.97 4.64
N PRO A 67 9.19 -6.18 5.71
CA PRO A 67 9.28 -4.71 5.73
C PRO A 67 10.71 -4.17 5.51
N MET A 68 11.69 -5.02 5.19
CA MET A 68 13.12 -4.67 5.30
C MET A 68 13.73 -3.99 4.08
N GLY A 69 13.33 -4.34 2.86
CA GLY A 69 13.82 -3.76 1.60
C GLY A 69 15.24 -4.15 1.17
N GLY A 70 15.97 -4.89 2.02
CA GLY A 70 17.39 -5.24 1.82
C GLY A 70 17.67 -6.37 0.82
N MET A 71 16.68 -6.81 0.05
CA MET A 71 16.90 -7.77 -1.03
C MET A 71 17.54 -7.07 -2.23
N THR A 72 18.28 -7.82 -3.04
CA THR A 72 18.82 -7.28 -4.31
C THR A 72 17.68 -6.93 -5.27
N SER A 73 17.91 -5.95 -6.15
CA SER A 73 16.91 -5.52 -7.12
C SER A 73 16.49 -6.65 -8.06
N LEU A 74 17.41 -7.56 -8.41
CA LEU A 74 17.10 -8.75 -9.20
C LEU A 74 16.24 -9.78 -8.45
N ALA A 75 16.46 -9.96 -7.14
CA ALA A 75 15.59 -10.81 -6.33
C ALA A 75 14.17 -10.25 -6.26
N LYS A 76 14.03 -8.92 -6.05
CA LYS A 76 12.73 -8.25 -6.10
C LYS A 76 12.06 -8.42 -7.46
N ALA A 77 12.78 -8.20 -8.56
CA ALA A 77 12.24 -8.37 -9.91
C ALA A 77 11.83 -9.82 -10.23
N PHE A 78 12.58 -10.81 -9.74
CA PHE A 78 12.17 -12.21 -9.86
C PHE A 78 10.85 -12.47 -9.09
N GLU A 79 10.78 -12.01 -7.85
CA GLU A 79 9.59 -12.17 -7.00
C GLU A 79 8.36 -11.47 -7.61
N VAL A 80 8.52 -10.29 -8.21
CA VAL A 80 7.47 -9.61 -8.99
C VAL A 80 6.87 -10.55 -10.04
N ARG A 81 7.71 -11.16 -10.88
CA ARG A 81 7.22 -12.06 -11.94
C ARG A 81 6.53 -13.30 -11.37
N ASP A 82 7.06 -13.88 -10.29
CA ASP A 82 6.44 -15.02 -9.61
C ASP A 82 5.06 -14.67 -9.06
N VAL A 83 4.91 -13.56 -8.34
CA VAL A 83 3.61 -13.18 -7.77
C VAL A 83 2.59 -12.77 -8.84
N MET A 84 3.04 -12.17 -9.95
CA MET A 84 2.18 -11.90 -11.11
C MET A 84 1.64 -13.20 -11.71
N ALA A 85 2.51 -14.20 -11.91
CA ALA A 85 2.10 -15.52 -12.41
C ALA A 85 1.14 -16.24 -11.45
N ARG A 86 1.18 -15.90 -10.16
CA ARG A 86 0.26 -16.40 -9.12
C ARG A 86 -1.03 -15.58 -8.99
N GLY A 87 -1.25 -14.55 -9.81
CA GLY A 87 -2.49 -13.79 -9.87
C GLY A 87 -2.54 -12.51 -9.04
N ALA A 88 -1.40 -12.00 -8.57
CA ALA A 88 -1.34 -10.65 -8.00
C ALA A 88 -1.66 -9.60 -9.09
N GLN A 89 -2.52 -8.64 -8.75
CA GLN A 89 -2.99 -7.59 -9.67
C GLN A 89 -2.42 -6.21 -9.34
N GLN A 90 -1.89 -6.04 -8.12
CA GLN A 90 -1.09 -4.87 -7.74
C GLN A 90 -0.04 -5.28 -6.72
N ILE A 91 1.12 -4.64 -6.75
CA ILE A 91 2.26 -5.02 -5.91
C ILE A 91 2.77 -3.80 -5.15
N ASP A 92 2.87 -3.92 -3.84
CA ASP A 92 3.59 -2.98 -2.99
C ASP A 92 5.00 -3.54 -2.74
N PHE A 93 6.05 -2.72 -2.77
CA PHE A 93 7.40 -3.21 -2.44
C PHE A 93 8.19 -2.21 -1.62
N MET A 94 9.15 -2.74 -0.85
CA MET A 94 10.06 -1.95 -0.04
C MET A 94 11.36 -1.70 -0.83
N PRO A 95 11.71 -0.43 -1.14
CA PRO A 95 12.96 -0.09 -1.81
C PRO A 95 14.14 -0.20 -0.84
N ALA A 96 15.36 -0.19 -1.39
CA ALA A 96 16.58 -0.17 -0.60
C ALA A 96 16.85 1.23 0.01
N ILE A 97 16.12 1.60 1.08
CA ILE A 97 16.25 2.91 1.77
C ILE A 97 17.68 3.24 2.21
N GLY A 98 18.51 2.22 2.48
CA GLY A 98 19.94 2.42 2.79
C GLY A 98 20.70 3.18 1.71
N PHE A 99 20.36 3.02 0.43
CA PHE A 99 20.99 3.79 -0.65
C PHE A 99 20.62 5.27 -0.58
N LEU A 100 19.32 5.58 -0.38
CA LEU A 100 18.85 6.95 -0.20
C LEU A 100 19.57 7.64 0.97
N LYS A 101 19.61 6.98 2.13
CA LYS A 101 20.28 7.47 3.34
C LYS A 101 21.78 7.71 3.14
N SER A 102 22.40 6.99 2.21
CA SER A 102 23.83 7.08 1.92
C SER A 102 24.15 8.04 0.77
N GLY A 103 23.17 8.76 0.23
CA GLY A 103 23.35 9.62 -0.95
C GLY A 103 23.56 8.86 -2.27
N GLN A 104 23.37 7.55 -2.28
CA GLN A 104 23.47 6.66 -3.44
C GLN A 104 22.16 6.71 -4.26
N TYR A 105 21.87 7.89 -4.83
CA TYR A 105 20.58 8.15 -5.45
C TYR A 105 20.37 7.39 -6.76
N GLN A 106 21.44 7.13 -7.52
CA GLN A 106 21.37 6.36 -8.76
C GLN A 106 21.02 4.89 -8.45
N GLU A 107 21.63 4.33 -7.42
CA GLU A 107 21.38 2.96 -6.95
C GLU A 107 19.96 2.82 -6.40
N PHE A 108 19.49 3.81 -5.62
CA PHE A 108 18.12 3.85 -5.13
C PHE A 108 17.10 3.89 -6.27
N GLN A 109 17.30 4.78 -7.26
CA GLN A 109 16.43 4.89 -8.42
C GLN A 109 16.44 3.63 -9.27
N GLN A 110 17.62 3.03 -9.49
CA GLN A 110 17.78 1.81 -10.27
C GLN A 110 17.12 0.61 -9.59
N ASP A 111 17.15 0.53 -8.24
CA ASP A 111 16.42 -0.50 -7.48
C ASP A 111 14.91 -0.45 -7.77
N ILE A 112 14.34 0.75 -7.74
CA ILE A 112 12.92 0.98 -8.03
C ILE A 112 12.61 0.67 -9.50
N ARG A 113 13.43 1.19 -10.43
CA ARG A 113 13.26 0.97 -11.88
C ARG A 113 13.23 -0.51 -12.22
N THR A 114 14.15 -1.29 -11.65
CA THR A 114 14.27 -2.72 -11.90
C THR A 114 12.99 -3.48 -11.51
N VAL A 115 12.32 -3.06 -10.43
CA VAL A 115 11.03 -3.62 -9.98
C VAL A 115 9.89 -3.18 -10.91
N VAL A 116 9.86 -1.90 -11.30
CA VAL A 116 8.85 -1.36 -12.24
C VAL A 116 8.91 -2.07 -13.59
N ASP A 117 10.10 -2.24 -14.15
CA ASP A 117 10.28 -2.89 -15.45
C ASP A 117 9.88 -4.37 -15.41
N ALA A 118 10.08 -5.06 -14.28
CA ALA A 118 9.68 -6.44 -14.10
C ALA A 118 8.15 -6.64 -13.99
N ALA A 119 7.40 -5.57 -13.71
CA ALA A 119 5.96 -5.62 -13.47
C ALA A 119 5.11 -5.66 -14.75
N GLU A 120 5.73 -5.41 -15.92
CA GLU A 120 5.09 -5.47 -17.26
C GLU A 120 3.73 -4.73 -17.32
N GLY A 121 3.63 -3.60 -16.62
CA GLY A 121 2.44 -2.74 -16.59
C GLY A 121 1.46 -2.98 -15.43
N ILE A 122 1.68 -4.00 -14.59
CA ILE A 122 0.94 -4.15 -13.33
C ILE A 122 1.28 -2.98 -12.38
N PRO A 123 0.29 -2.38 -11.70
CA PRO A 123 0.55 -1.27 -10.79
C PRO A 123 1.53 -1.59 -9.67
N ILE A 124 2.62 -0.83 -9.62
CA ILE A 124 3.67 -0.91 -8.59
C ILE A 124 3.54 0.25 -7.60
N LYS A 125 3.63 -0.06 -6.31
CA LYS A 125 3.60 0.90 -5.21
C LYS A 125 4.88 0.81 -4.40
N VAL A 126 5.62 1.91 -4.30
CA VAL A 126 6.86 1.95 -3.50
C VAL A 126 6.59 2.46 -2.10
N MET A 127 7.02 1.71 -1.07
CA MET A 127 6.93 2.08 0.35
C MET A 127 8.13 2.93 0.74
N LEU A 128 7.96 4.24 0.89
CA LEU A 128 9.08 5.17 1.11
C LEU A 128 9.52 5.33 2.58
N GLU A 129 8.83 4.70 3.53
CA GLU A 129 9.10 4.79 4.98
C GLU A 129 9.34 6.21 5.48
N PHE A 130 8.42 7.13 5.20
CA PHE A 130 8.55 8.55 5.50
C PHE A 130 8.91 8.86 6.95
N GLY A 131 8.44 8.09 7.93
CA GLY A 131 8.80 8.31 9.34
C GLY A 131 10.29 8.10 9.66
N MET A 132 11.07 7.51 8.76
CA MET A 132 12.53 7.36 8.89
C MET A 132 13.32 8.47 8.19
N LEU A 133 12.66 9.32 7.41
CA LEU A 133 13.28 10.26 6.48
C LEU A 133 13.19 11.70 6.98
N THR A 134 14.24 12.48 6.72
CA THR A 134 14.20 13.95 6.86
C THR A 134 13.30 14.57 5.79
N ALA A 135 12.96 15.85 5.92
CA ALA A 135 12.15 16.56 4.93
C ALA A 135 12.77 16.50 3.52
N ASP A 136 14.08 16.72 3.40
CA ASP A 136 14.79 16.68 2.12
C ASP A 136 14.84 15.26 1.53
N GLU A 137 15.06 14.25 2.39
CA GLU A 137 15.04 12.84 1.98
C GLU A 137 13.66 12.41 1.49
N LYS A 138 12.57 12.87 2.12
CA LYS A 138 11.18 12.58 1.68
C LYS A 138 10.94 13.09 0.26
N ILE A 139 11.33 14.33 -0.01
CA ILE A 139 11.20 14.95 -1.34
C ILE A 139 12.03 14.16 -2.35
N LYS A 140 13.31 13.93 -2.06
CA LYS A 140 14.22 13.22 -2.95
C LYS A 140 13.74 11.80 -3.26
N ALA A 141 13.27 11.06 -2.25
CA ALA A 141 12.76 9.70 -2.42
C ALA A 141 11.54 9.64 -3.34
N ALA A 142 10.58 10.57 -3.14
CA ALA A 142 9.38 10.65 -3.95
C ALA A 142 9.70 11.05 -5.41
N GLU A 143 10.59 12.02 -5.63
CA GLU A 143 11.03 12.42 -6.98
C GLU A 143 11.68 11.25 -7.73
N LEU A 144 12.67 10.59 -7.12
CA LEU A 144 13.37 9.47 -7.74
C LEU A 144 12.43 8.30 -8.04
N ALA A 145 11.45 8.06 -7.16
CA ALA A 145 10.41 7.04 -7.36
C ALA A 145 9.49 7.37 -8.55
N ILE A 146 9.02 8.61 -8.68
CA ILE A 146 8.23 9.08 -9.82
C ILE A 146 9.04 8.93 -11.10
N GLU A 147 10.27 9.42 -11.10
CA GLU A 147 11.18 9.31 -12.23
C GLU A 147 11.41 7.85 -12.62
N ALA A 148 11.50 6.94 -11.63
CA ALA A 148 11.59 5.49 -11.81
C ALA A 148 10.30 4.81 -12.29
N GLY A 149 9.20 5.55 -12.49
CA GLY A 149 7.98 5.06 -13.15
C GLY A 149 7.00 4.30 -12.26
N VAL A 150 7.06 4.47 -10.94
CA VAL A 150 6.08 3.82 -10.04
C VAL A 150 4.67 4.35 -10.28
N THR A 151 3.67 3.49 -10.10
CA THR A 151 2.26 3.89 -10.21
C THR A 151 1.79 4.61 -8.95
N TYR A 152 2.25 4.16 -7.77
CA TYR A 152 1.89 4.76 -6.49
C TYR A 152 3.12 5.06 -5.63
N LEU A 153 3.09 6.22 -4.98
CA LEU A 153 3.88 6.52 -3.81
C LEU A 153 3.10 6.10 -2.57
N LYS A 154 3.76 5.33 -1.69
CA LYS A 154 3.19 4.89 -0.41
C LYS A 154 4.06 5.40 0.72
N ASN A 155 3.48 6.10 1.69
CA ASN A 155 4.23 6.73 2.77
C ASN A 155 4.93 5.71 3.68
N SER A 156 4.34 4.53 3.91
CA SER A 156 4.80 3.62 4.97
C SER A 156 4.37 2.17 4.78
N SER A 157 5.19 1.24 5.25
CA SER A 157 4.96 -0.20 5.40
C SER A 157 3.96 -0.53 6.52
N GLY A 158 3.76 0.39 7.46
CA GLY A 158 3.02 0.16 8.69
C GLY A 158 3.84 -0.51 9.81
N TRP A 159 5.14 -0.74 9.62
CA TRP A 159 6.04 -1.31 10.64
C TRP A 159 7.11 -0.32 11.10
N GLY A 160 7.56 -0.50 12.33
CA GLY A 160 8.71 0.22 12.89
C GLY A 160 8.51 1.74 12.97
N GLN A 161 9.62 2.47 13.02
CA GLN A 161 9.66 3.92 13.18
C GLN A 161 9.02 4.70 12.02
N GLY A 162 8.94 4.08 10.83
CA GLY A 162 8.30 4.64 9.65
C GLY A 162 6.77 4.46 9.60
N GLY A 163 6.17 3.75 10.57
CA GLY A 163 4.90 3.03 10.44
C GLY A 163 3.58 3.82 10.39
N GLN A 164 3.58 5.16 10.33
CA GLN A 164 2.36 5.97 10.47
C GLN A 164 2.04 6.78 9.21
N ALA A 165 0.76 6.84 8.84
CA ALA A 165 0.25 7.82 7.90
C ALA A 165 -0.19 9.08 8.66
N THR A 166 0.50 10.19 8.43
CA THR A 166 0.07 11.51 8.89
C THR A 166 -0.54 12.29 7.73
N VAL A 167 -1.47 13.20 8.05
CA VAL A 167 -2.11 14.07 7.06
C VAL A 167 -1.07 14.94 6.34
N GLU A 168 -0.04 15.37 7.06
CA GLU A 168 1.06 16.18 6.54
C GLU A 168 1.88 15.41 5.51
N ASP A 169 2.26 14.16 5.79
CA ASP A 169 3.05 13.34 4.88
C ASP A 169 2.28 12.98 3.61
N ILE A 170 0.98 12.69 3.73
CA ILE A 170 0.13 12.42 2.57
C ILE A 170 -0.06 13.67 1.72
N ARG A 171 -0.27 14.83 2.34
CA ARG A 171 -0.38 16.10 1.62
C ARG A 171 0.92 16.42 0.89
N LEU A 172 2.07 16.22 1.53
CA LEU A 172 3.39 16.40 0.91
C LEU A 172 3.57 15.47 -0.31
N LEU A 173 3.25 14.18 -0.18
CA LEU A 173 3.32 13.24 -1.30
C LEU A 173 2.41 13.64 -2.46
N SER A 174 1.19 14.06 -2.17
CA SER A 174 0.22 14.53 -3.16
C SER A 174 0.76 15.76 -3.92
N GLN A 175 1.36 16.71 -3.20
CA GLN A 175 1.98 17.90 -3.77
C GLN A 175 3.20 17.58 -4.66
N ILE A 176 4.05 16.64 -4.25
CA ILE A 176 5.24 16.23 -5.04
C ILE A 176 4.80 15.45 -6.29
N SER A 177 3.79 14.59 -6.15
CA SER A 177 3.24 13.78 -7.24
C SER A 177 2.83 14.64 -8.44
N GLN A 178 2.06 15.69 -8.21
CA GLN A 178 1.45 16.52 -9.26
C GLN A 178 0.73 15.69 -10.34
N GLY A 179 0.13 14.57 -9.95
CA GLY A 179 -0.58 13.65 -10.85
C GLY A 179 0.32 12.69 -11.64
N ARG A 180 1.65 12.75 -11.47
CA ARG A 180 2.61 11.84 -12.12
C ARG A 180 2.64 10.45 -11.47
N ALA A 181 2.22 10.36 -10.21
CA ALA A 181 2.01 9.10 -9.48
C ALA A 181 0.84 9.26 -8.51
N LEU A 182 0.16 8.17 -8.18
CA LEU A 182 -0.94 8.19 -7.21
C LEU A 182 -0.41 8.04 -5.78
N VAL A 183 -1.21 8.43 -4.76
CA VAL A 183 -0.79 8.34 -3.35
C VAL A 183 -1.61 7.28 -2.61
N LYS A 184 -0.92 6.34 -1.96
CA LYS A 184 -1.50 5.38 -1.02
C LYS A 184 -1.05 5.71 0.40
N ALA A 185 -1.99 5.97 1.29
CA ALA A 185 -1.71 6.13 2.71
C ALA A 185 -1.76 4.78 3.42
N SER A 186 -0.83 4.51 4.33
CA SER A 186 -0.88 3.32 5.19
C SER A 186 -0.12 3.50 6.49
N GLY A 187 -0.52 2.71 7.48
CA GLY A 187 0.05 2.75 8.83
C GLY A 187 -0.82 3.56 9.80
N GLY A 188 -1.30 2.92 10.87
CA GLY A 188 -2.06 3.61 11.92
C GLY A 188 -3.47 4.10 11.55
N ILE A 189 -3.98 3.80 10.35
CA ILE A 189 -5.31 4.23 9.91
C ILE A 189 -6.36 3.35 10.59
N ARG A 190 -7.02 3.88 11.63
CA ARG A 190 -7.84 3.07 12.55
C ARG A 190 -9.28 3.54 12.71
N THR A 191 -9.58 4.79 12.39
CA THR A 191 -10.89 5.43 12.57
C THR A 191 -11.38 6.02 11.25
N TRP A 192 -12.69 6.26 11.18
CA TRP A 192 -13.36 6.88 10.04
C TRP A 192 -12.82 8.28 9.74
N GLU A 193 -12.67 9.11 10.76
CA GLU A 193 -12.22 10.50 10.65
C GLU A 193 -10.79 10.56 10.10
N HIS A 194 -9.92 9.66 10.57
CA HIS A 194 -8.55 9.60 10.08
C HIS A 194 -8.52 9.14 8.61
N ALA A 195 -9.32 8.14 8.24
CA ALA A 195 -9.44 7.73 6.84
C ALA A 195 -9.90 8.88 5.93
N GLN A 196 -10.92 9.65 6.35
CA GLN A 196 -11.40 10.81 5.61
C GLN A 196 -10.31 11.89 5.47
N ALA A 197 -9.64 12.25 6.57
CA ALA A 197 -8.60 13.27 6.56
C ALA A 197 -7.43 12.92 5.63
N LEU A 198 -7.04 11.65 5.53
CA LEU A 198 -6.00 11.20 4.61
C LEU A 198 -6.45 11.27 3.15
N VAL A 199 -7.71 10.95 2.85
CA VAL A 199 -8.26 11.09 1.49
C VAL A 199 -8.33 12.56 1.09
N GLU A 200 -8.76 13.45 2.00
CA GLU A 200 -8.77 14.90 1.79
C GLU A 200 -7.35 15.47 1.60
N ALA A 201 -6.34 14.86 2.24
CA ALA A 201 -4.94 15.21 2.02
C ALA A 201 -4.40 14.76 0.64
N GLY A 202 -5.14 13.93 -0.10
CA GLY A 202 -4.79 13.49 -1.45
C GLY A 202 -4.53 11.99 -1.59
N ALA A 203 -4.73 11.18 -0.55
CA ALA A 203 -4.66 9.72 -0.71
C ALA A 203 -5.81 9.21 -1.57
N VAL A 204 -5.49 8.43 -2.61
CA VAL A 204 -6.49 7.74 -3.42
C VAL A 204 -6.73 6.31 -2.98
N LEU A 205 -5.81 5.73 -2.19
CA LEU A 205 -5.92 4.42 -1.56
C LEU A 205 -5.47 4.47 -0.10
N LEU A 206 -6.05 3.59 0.73
CA LEU A 206 -5.78 3.45 2.15
C LEU A 206 -5.42 1.99 2.45
N GLY A 207 -4.21 1.71 2.92
CA GLY A 207 -3.81 0.40 3.42
C GLY A 207 -4.03 0.31 4.93
N THR A 208 -4.94 -0.56 5.35
CA THR A 208 -5.28 -0.74 6.77
C THR A 208 -5.73 -2.17 7.07
N SER A 209 -5.49 -2.65 8.29
CA SER A 209 -6.11 -3.88 8.82
C SER A 209 -7.45 -3.61 9.52
N ALA A 210 -7.81 -2.34 9.70
CA ALA A 210 -8.99 -1.91 10.43
C ALA A 210 -10.16 -1.52 9.52
N GLY A 211 -10.19 -1.95 8.26
CA GLY A 211 -11.21 -1.57 7.29
C GLY A 211 -12.63 -1.83 7.80
N VAL A 212 -12.90 -3.03 8.31
CA VAL A 212 -14.21 -3.39 8.89
C VAL A 212 -14.59 -2.43 10.02
N ARG A 213 -13.69 -2.17 10.97
CA ARG A 213 -13.94 -1.23 12.07
C ARG A 213 -14.25 0.17 11.55
N ILE A 214 -13.43 0.69 10.64
CA ILE A 214 -13.64 2.01 10.02
C ILE A 214 -15.03 2.11 9.39
N MET A 215 -15.50 1.04 8.74
CA MET A 215 -16.83 1.01 8.13
C MET A 215 -17.98 0.85 9.12
N THR A 216 -17.75 0.21 10.26
CA THR A 216 -18.75 0.02 11.33
C THR A 216 -18.87 1.26 12.21
N ASP A 217 -17.76 1.89 12.61
CA ASP A 217 -17.74 3.12 13.40
C ASP A 217 -18.51 4.24 12.67
N ALA A 218 -18.37 4.31 11.34
CA ALA A 218 -19.12 5.24 10.49
C ALA A 218 -20.64 5.05 10.54
N ALA A 219 -21.14 3.86 10.89
CA ALA A 219 -22.57 3.60 11.02
C ALA A 219 -23.12 4.13 12.36
N GLY A 220 -22.35 4.01 13.44
CA GLY A 220 -22.74 4.54 14.76
C GLY A 220 -22.81 6.07 14.77
N ALA A 221 -21.91 6.75 14.05
CA ALA A 221 -21.93 8.21 13.95
C ALA A 221 -23.18 8.79 13.25
N THR A 222 -23.92 7.98 12.48
CA THR A 222 -25.17 8.39 11.82
C THR A 222 -26.43 8.07 12.63
N GLU A 223 -26.36 7.19 13.63
CA GLU A 223 -27.51 6.81 14.47
C GLU A 223 -27.71 7.76 15.66
N ASP A 224 -26.68 8.48 16.10
CA ASP A 224 -26.76 9.45 17.23
C ASP A 224 -27.27 10.86 16.84
N GLN A 225 -27.91 11.02 15.67
CA GLN A 225 -28.44 12.32 15.21
C GLN A 225 -29.98 12.37 15.04
N TYR A 226 -30.73 11.46 15.67
CA TYR A 226 -32.19 11.55 15.74
C TYR A 226 -32.74 11.38 17.16
#